data_AF-A0A850MJ93-F1
#
_entry.id   AF-A0A850MJ93-F1
#
_cell.length_a   1.000
_cell.length_b   1.000
_cell.length_c   1.000
_cell.angle_alpha   90.00
_cell.angle_beta   90.00
_cell.angle_gamma   90.00
#
_symmetry.space_group_name_H-M   'P 1'
#
loop_
_entity.id
_entity.type
_entity.pdbx_description
1 polymer ?
#
loop_
_entity_poly.entity_id
_entity_poly.type
_entity_poly.pdbx_seq_one_letter_code
_entity_poly.pdbx_strand_id
1 'polypeptide(L)'
;MDPIEGEFICRKCQKQLSIGKIMVSKKGFALFEVQCSNKHAGKRKFNMQQQNEWMPSVIKHLYECPKCGFNLTDIRQRTEGDKTLLLLNCPTHGKIKKVVSTSFWYSMDALRKQLSARPAYPPAYPGPYPPQQYPPGQYPPTYPQQPSGPYSTQKPNTFTQPPASASPETITPPQIGGVPQTPTPGSPSSPIDTQISPTGSNIDAGDFCPACGEEITPGAKFCTNCGTEID
;
A
#
# COMPACT_ATOMS: atom_id res chain seq x y z
N MET A 1 4.32 14.36 15.70
CA MET A 1 4.78 14.75 14.35
C MET A 1 5.96 13.86 14.04
N ASP A 2 5.78 12.95 13.10
CA ASP A 2 6.80 11.98 12.72
C ASP A 2 7.92 12.71 11.97
N PRO A 3 9.18 12.64 12.43
CA PRO A 3 10.26 13.50 11.91
C PRO A 3 10.47 13.30 10.40
N ILE A 4 10.24 12.08 9.93
CA ILE A 4 10.40 11.65 8.54
C ILE A 4 9.40 12.29 7.58
N GLU A 5 8.20 12.70 8.02
CA GLU A 5 7.25 13.39 7.11
C GLU A 5 7.82 14.74 6.64
N GLY A 6 8.67 15.39 7.45
CA GLY A 6 9.35 16.65 7.08
C GLY A 6 10.28 16.53 5.87
N GLU A 7 10.95 15.37 5.69
CA GLU A 7 11.82 15.12 4.54
C GLU A 7 11.05 15.09 3.21
N PHE A 8 9.77 14.74 3.24
CA PHE A 8 8.86 14.75 2.10
C PHE A 8 8.12 16.09 1.90
N ILE A 9 8.56 17.16 2.57
CA ILE A 9 8.10 18.54 2.29
C ILE A 9 9.08 19.27 1.37
N CYS A 10 8.54 19.99 0.39
CA CYS A 10 9.33 20.79 -0.55
C CYS A 10 9.81 22.10 0.11
N ARG A 11 11.06 22.15 0.54
CA ARG A 11 11.69 23.33 1.18
C ARG A 11 11.59 24.64 0.38
N LYS A 12 11.25 24.61 -0.92
CA LYS A 12 11.01 25.79 -1.77
C LYS A 12 9.57 26.30 -1.81
N CYS A 13 8.57 25.48 -1.49
CA CYS A 13 7.15 25.87 -1.62
C CYS A 13 6.18 25.16 -0.65
N GLN A 14 6.71 24.49 0.38
CA GLN A 14 5.99 23.82 1.49
C GLN A 14 4.91 22.79 1.10
N LYS A 15 4.84 22.39 -0.17
CA LYS A 15 3.97 21.30 -0.65
C LYS A 15 4.62 19.92 -0.47
N GLN A 16 3.79 18.90 -0.36
CA GLN A 16 4.17 17.48 -0.39
C GLN A 16 5.06 17.14 -1.61
N LEU A 17 5.99 16.21 -1.41
CA LEU A 17 6.89 15.65 -2.42
C LEU A 17 6.48 14.22 -2.78
N SER A 18 5.93 14.05 -3.97
CA SER A 18 5.69 12.73 -4.55
C SER A 18 7.02 12.06 -4.91
N ILE A 19 7.17 10.78 -4.54
CA ILE A 19 8.32 9.97 -4.96
C ILE A 19 8.09 9.54 -6.41
N GLY A 20 9.06 9.79 -7.30
CA GLY A 20 9.03 9.33 -8.69
C GLY A 20 9.86 8.07 -8.93
N LYS A 21 11.02 7.97 -8.26
CA LYS A 21 11.95 6.85 -8.44
C LYS A 21 12.71 6.51 -7.15
N ILE A 22 12.95 5.23 -6.90
CA ILE A 22 13.66 4.68 -5.74
C ILE A 22 14.76 3.72 -6.23
N MET A 23 15.99 3.90 -5.74
CA MET A 23 17.12 3.01 -6.01
C MET A 23 17.83 2.63 -4.71
N VAL A 24 18.17 1.36 -4.52
CA VAL A 24 19.02 0.93 -3.40
C VAL A 24 20.47 0.84 -3.86
N SER A 25 21.37 1.45 -3.10
CA SER A 25 22.82 1.33 -3.29
C SER A 25 23.37 0.13 -2.53
N LYS A 26 24.33 -0.58 -3.14
CA LYS A 26 25.12 -1.64 -2.48
C LYS A 26 25.80 -1.19 -1.16
N LYS A 27 25.89 0.13 -0.91
CA LYS A 27 26.41 0.74 0.33
C LYS A 27 25.35 0.89 1.45
N GLY A 28 24.20 0.21 1.38
CA GLY A 28 23.20 0.22 2.46
C GLY A 28 22.30 1.48 2.53
N PHE A 29 22.16 2.20 1.42
CA PHE A 29 21.35 3.43 1.37
C PHE A 29 20.29 3.38 0.27
N ALA A 30 19.08 3.82 0.59
CA ALA A 30 18.02 4.05 -0.39
C ALA A 30 18.05 5.52 -0.86
N LEU A 31 18.03 5.71 -2.18
CA LEU A 31 18.04 6.99 -2.87
C LEU A 31 16.68 7.22 -3.54
N PHE A 32 16.06 8.35 -3.24
CA PHE A 32 14.72 8.72 -3.70
C PHE A 32 14.81 9.97 -4.56
N GLU A 33 14.28 9.91 -5.77
CA GLU A 33 14.09 11.07 -6.64
C GLU A 33 12.64 11.55 -6.46
N VAL A 34 12.50 12.77 -5.94
CA VAL A 34 11.25 13.32 -5.40
C VAL A 34 10.89 14.64 -6.07
N GLN A 35 9.60 14.92 -6.23
CA GLN A 35 9.10 16.12 -6.92
C GLN A 35 7.77 16.61 -6.35
N CYS A 36 7.56 17.93 -6.29
CA CYS A 36 6.26 18.52 -5.97
C CYS A 36 5.53 19.01 -7.22
N SER A 37 4.23 19.30 -7.09
CA SER A 37 3.38 19.86 -8.15
C SER A 37 3.87 21.19 -8.75
N ASN A 38 4.67 21.97 -8.00
CA ASN A 38 5.34 23.19 -8.50
C ASN A 38 6.63 22.88 -9.29
N LYS A 39 6.82 21.66 -9.81
CA LYS A 39 8.00 21.19 -10.58
C LYS A 39 9.36 21.23 -9.86
N HIS A 40 9.42 21.59 -8.59
CA HIS A 40 10.66 21.47 -7.81
C HIS A 40 10.99 19.98 -7.57
N ALA A 41 12.04 19.49 -8.23
CA ALA A 41 12.62 18.18 -7.99
C ALA A 41 13.76 18.25 -6.94
N GLY A 42 14.07 17.11 -6.35
CA GLY A 42 15.19 16.92 -5.44
C GLY A 42 15.53 15.44 -5.23
N LYS A 43 16.55 15.19 -4.43
CA LYS A 43 16.90 13.82 -3.99
C LYS A 43 16.85 13.73 -2.47
N ARG A 44 16.54 12.54 -1.96
CA ARG A 44 16.65 12.15 -0.55
C ARG A 44 17.46 10.87 -0.44
N LYS A 45 18.15 10.70 0.69
CA LYS A 45 18.99 9.54 0.99
C LYS A 45 18.66 9.09 2.41
N PHE A 46 18.20 7.86 2.57
CA PHE A 46 17.90 7.26 3.88
C PHE A 46 18.76 6.01 4.12
N ASN A 47 19.03 5.70 5.39
CA ASN A 47 19.71 4.48 5.81
C ASN A 47 18.74 3.28 5.73
N MET A 48 19.15 2.18 5.11
CA MET A 48 18.35 0.95 5.02
C MET A 48 18.16 0.25 6.37
N GLN A 49 19.06 0.46 7.33
CA GLN A 49 18.93 -0.10 8.69
C GLN A 49 17.68 0.42 9.43
N GLN A 50 17.29 1.67 9.17
CA GLN A 50 16.15 2.36 9.79
C GLN A 50 14.85 2.21 8.97
N GLN A 51 14.80 1.28 8.02
CA GLN A 51 13.72 1.24 7.02
C GLN A 51 12.32 1.18 7.63
N ASN A 52 12.13 0.46 8.74
CA ASN A 52 10.82 0.29 9.38
C ASN A 52 10.21 1.63 9.85
N GLU A 53 11.05 2.62 10.20
CA GLU A 53 10.60 3.94 10.66
C GLU A 53 10.03 4.77 9.49
N TRP A 54 10.68 4.72 8.33
CA TRP A 54 10.35 5.59 7.18
C TRP A 54 9.58 4.89 6.05
N MET A 55 9.49 3.56 6.04
CA MET A 55 8.74 2.80 5.04
C MET A 55 7.26 3.22 4.94
N PRO A 56 6.51 3.46 6.04
CA PRO A 56 5.11 3.89 5.96
C PRO A 56 4.95 5.23 5.21
N SER A 57 5.81 6.20 5.53
CA SER A 57 5.86 7.50 4.83
C SER A 57 6.26 7.31 3.36
N VAL A 58 7.19 6.42 3.04
CA VAL A 58 7.56 6.11 1.65
C VAL A 58 6.40 5.48 0.87
N ILE A 59 5.64 4.56 1.47
CA ILE A 59 4.43 3.98 0.84
C ILE A 59 3.45 5.12 0.48
N LYS A 60 3.10 5.96 1.44
CA LYS A 60 2.21 7.13 1.25
C LYS A 60 2.65 7.99 0.05
N HIS A 61 3.87 8.53 0.07
CA HIS A 61 4.38 9.43 -0.96
C HIS A 61 4.71 8.75 -2.31
N LEU A 62 4.89 7.42 -2.34
CA LEU A 62 5.01 6.64 -3.58
C LEU A 62 3.66 6.48 -4.28
N TYR A 63 2.57 6.39 -3.53
CA TYR A 63 1.20 6.34 -4.08
C TYR A 63 0.55 7.72 -4.20
N GLU A 64 1.28 8.83 -4.11
CA GLU A 64 0.77 10.18 -4.40
C GLU A 64 1.07 10.64 -5.84
N CYS A 65 0.12 11.35 -6.46
CA CYS A 65 0.29 11.95 -7.79
C CYS A 65 1.25 13.16 -7.75
N PRO A 66 2.32 13.20 -8.58
CA PRO A 66 3.24 14.33 -8.60
C PRO A 66 2.63 15.64 -9.14
N LYS A 67 1.47 15.58 -9.82
CA LYS A 67 0.78 16.76 -10.36
C LYS A 67 -0.23 17.37 -9.38
N CYS A 68 -1.01 16.55 -8.68
CA CYS A 68 -2.14 17.00 -7.85
C CYS A 68 -2.17 16.46 -6.40
N GLY A 69 -1.20 15.65 -5.98
CA GLY A 69 -1.14 15.07 -4.63
C GLY A 69 -2.10 13.91 -4.36
N PHE A 70 -3.24 13.81 -5.06
CA PHE A 70 -4.19 12.70 -4.90
C PHE A 70 -3.54 11.31 -4.96
N ASN A 71 -4.07 10.39 -4.14
CA ASN A 71 -3.66 9.00 -4.13
C ASN A 71 -3.89 8.32 -5.49
N LEU A 72 -2.99 7.40 -5.80
CA LEU A 72 -2.95 6.64 -7.05
C LEU A 72 -3.44 5.21 -6.80
N THR A 73 -4.25 4.68 -7.71
CA THR A 73 -4.56 3.25 -7.73
C THR A 73 -3.49 2.48 -8.49
N ASP A 74 -3.32 1.20 -8.17
CA ASP A 74 -2.47 0.29 -8.93
C ASP A 74 -3.15 -0.09 -10.25
N ILE A 75 -2.37 -0.20 -11.34
CA ILE A 75 -2.85 -0.77 -12.62
C ILE A 75 -2.05 -2.04 -12.94
N ARG A 76 -0.71 -1.95 -12.96
CA ARG A 76 0.16 -3.07 -13.33
C ARG A 76 1.56 -2.91 -12.77
N GLN A 77 2.10 -3.98 -12.20
CA GLN A 77 3.53 -4.12 -11.91
C GLN A 77 4.23 -4.80 -13.10
N ARG A 78 5.44 -4.35 -13.48
CA ARG A 78 6.37 -5.11 -14.32
C ARG A 78 7.74 -5.13 -13.64
N THR A 79 8.30 -6.31 -13.38
CA THR A 79 9.67 -6.45 -12.87
C THR A 79 10.62 -6.69 -14.02
N GLU A 80 11.75 -5.98 -14.03
CA GLU A 80 12.75 -5.94 -15.08
C GLU A 80 14.13 -5.90 -14.43
N GLY A 81 14.65 -7.08 -14.08
CA GLY A 81 15.94 -7.25 -13.40
C GLY A 81 15.98 -6.57 -12.02
N ASP A 82 16.88 -5.59 -11.86
CA ASP A 82 17.09 -4.82 -10.62
C ASP A 82 15.99 -3.79 -10.33
N LYS A 83 15.03 -3.61 -11.24
CA LYS A 83 13.98 -2.57 -11.19
C LYS A 83 12.58 -3.19 -11.28
N THR A 84 11.66 -2.64 -10.51
CA THR A 84 10.22 -2.81 -10.66
C THR A 84 9.62 -1.52 -11.19
N LEU A 85 8.98 -1.60 -12.36
CA LEU A 85 8.17 -0.55 -12.95
C LEU A 85 6.74 -0.65 -12.40
N LEU A 86 6.22 0.47 -11.92
CA LEU A 86 4.86 0.60 -11.40
C LEU A 86 4.06 1.47 -12.37
N LEU A 87 3.00 0.89 -12.95
CA LEU A 87 2.00 1.61 -13.71
C LEU A 87 0.80 1.87 -12.79
N LEU A 88 0.60 3.14 -12.46
CA LEU A 88 -0.39 3.62 -11.49
C LEU A 88 -1.39 4.55 -12.18
N ASN A 89 -2.63 4.64 -11.71
CA ASN A 89 -3.63 5.58 -12.25
C ASN A 89 -3.80 6.80 -11.35
N CYS A 90 -3.95 7.98 -11.95
CA CYS A 90 -4.48 9.17 -11.29
C CYS A 90 -5.84 9.53 -11.92
N PRO A 91 -6.93 9.68 -11.15
CA PRO A 91 -8.25 9.96 -11.71
C PRO A 91 -8.34 11.29 -12.48
N THR A 92 -7.41 12.23 -12.25
CA THR A 92 -7.35 13.53 -12.93
C THR A 92 -6.22 13.67 -13.96
N HIS A 93 -5.31 12.69 -14.06
CA HIS A 93 -4.10 12.79 -14.87
C HIS A 93 -3.69 11.51 -15.62
N GLY A 94 -4.48 10.44 -15.51
CA GLY A 94 -4.26 9.16 -16.19
C GLY A 94 -3.04 8.38 -15.69
N LYS A 95 -2.49 7.55 -16.59
CA LYS A 95 -1.41 6.60 -16.33
C LYS A 95 -0.11 7.32 -15.94
N ILE A 96 0.45 6.95 -14.78
CA ILE A 96 1.72 7.44 -14.23
C ILE A 96 2.67 6.25 -14.09
N LYS A 97 3.91 6.40 -14.55
CA LYS A 97 4.98 5.41 -14.39
C LYS A 97 5.90 5.83 -13.24
N LYS A 98 6.19 4.90 -12.31
CA LYS A 98 7.20 5.05 -11.25
C LYS A 98 8.19 3.88 -11.28
N VAL A 99 9.39 4.09 -10.77
CA VAL A 99 10.48 3.08 -10.84
C VAL A 99 11.03 2.82 -9.45
N VAL A 100 11.00 1.57 -9.00
CA VAL A 100 11.46 1.14 -7.67
C VAL A 100 12.53 0.06 -7.87
N SER A 101 13.49 -0.12 -6.95
CA SER A 101 14.40 -1.26 -7.04
C SER A 101 13.70 -2.54 -6.58
N THR A 102 13.86 -3.64 -7.32
CA THR A 102 13.13 -4.91 -7.12
C THR A 102 13.22 -5.43 -5.69
N SER A 103 14.41 -5.40 -5.08
CA SER A 103 14.63 -5.86 -3.71
C SER A 103 13.88 -5.03 -2.67
N PHE A 104 13.82 -3.70 -2.87
CA PHE A 104 13.09 -2.79 -2.00
C PHE A 104 11.57 -2.87 -2.20
N TRP A 105 11.13 -3.08 -3.44
CA TRP A 105 9.70 -3.21 -3.77
C TRP A 105 9.03 -4.32 -2.94
N TYR A 106 9.62 -5.52 -2.87
CA TYR A 106 9.02 -6.64 -2.13
C TYR A 106 8.82 -6.34 -0.63
N SER A 107 9.81 -5.73 0.04
CA SER A 107 9.67 -5.35 1.45
C SER A 107 8.60 -4.28 1.67
N MET A 108 8.46 -3.35 0.73
CA MET A 108 7.53 -2.22 0.81
C MET A 108 6.08 -2.64 0.45
N ASP A 109 5.90 -3.51 -0.53
CA ASP A 109 4.61 -4.12 -0.88
C ASP A 109 4.10 -5.08 0.21
N ALA A 110 4.97 -5.86 0.85
CA ALA A 110 4.61 -6.67 2.01
C ALA A 110 4.06 -5.81 3.16
N LEU A 111 4.73 -4.70 3.48
CA LEU A 111 4.23 -3.75 4.49
C LEU A 111 2.94 -3.06 4.05
N ARG A 112 2.81 -2.64 2.77
CA ARG A 112 1.57 -2.09 2.22
C ARG A 112 0.40 -3.05 2.42
N LYS A 113 0.59 -4.33 2.09
CA LYS A 113 -0.43 -5.38 2.25
C LYS A 113 -0.80 -5.59 3.72
N GLN A 114 0.18 -5.64 4.62
CA GLN A 114 -0.07 -5.71 6.07
C GLN A 114 -0.83 -4.49 6.60
N LEU A 115 -0.53 -3.27 6.12
CA LEU A 115 -1.23 -2.05 6.49
C LEU A 115 -2.67 -2.02 5.97
N SER A 116 -2.94 -2.52 4.75
CA SER A 116 -4.30 -2.66 4.22
C SER A 116 -5.09 -3.82 4.83
N ALA A 117 -4.42 -4.84 5.36
CA ALA A 117 -5.05 -6.00 5.99
C ALA A 117 -5.37 -5.78 7.49
N ARG A 118 -4.83 -4.72 8.11
CA ARG A 118 -5.28 -4.30 9.45
C ARG A 118 -6.73 -3.81 9.35
N PRO A 119 -7.69 -4.40 10.09
CA PRO A 119 -9.04 -3.86 10.13
C PRO A 119 -9.02 -2.45 10.72
N ALA A 120 -9.86 -1.56 10.16
CA ALA A 120 -9.93 -0.14 10.55
C ALA A 120 -10.46 0.08 11.99
N TYR A 121 -10.93 -0.99 12.63
CA TYR A 121 -11.38 -1.07 14.01
C TYR A 121 -10.78 -2.35 14.60
N PRO A 122 -10.32 -2.40 15.86
CA PRO A 122 -10.04 -3.69 16.50
C PRO A 122 -11.31 -4.56 16.43
N PRO A 123 -11.22 -5.89 16.25
CA PRO A 123 -12.39 -6.74 16.49
C PRO A 123 -12.91 -6.42 17.88
N ALA A 124 -14.22 -6.18 18.00
CA ALA A 124 -14.80 -5.58 19.20
C ALA A 124 -14.30 -6.33 20.45
N TYR A 125 -13.78 -5.58 21.43
CA TYR A 125 -13.29 -6.15 22.69
C TYR A 125 -14.31 -7.17 23.19
N PRO A 126 -13.93 -8.44 23.47
CA PRO A 126 -14.85 -9.41 24.05
C PRO A 126 -15.26 -8.85 25.42
N GLY A 127 -16.45 -8.26 25.46
CA GLY A 127 -16.94 -7.58 26.66
C GLY A 127 -17.00 -8.59 27.80
N PRO A 128 -16.45 -8.30 28.99
CA PRO A 128 -16.40 -9.24 30.11
C PRO A 128 -17.79 -9.47 30.77
N TYR A 129 -18.86 -9.16 30.05
CA TYR A 129 -20.24 -9.19 30.49
C TYR A 129 -21.06 -9.98 29.45
N PRO A 130 -21.47 -11.24 29.73
CA PRO A 130 -22.59 -11.83 29.01
C PRO A 130 -23.83 -10.93 29.22
N PRO A 131 -24.77 -10.88 28.27
CA PRO A 131 -25.99 -10.10 28.42
C PRO A 131 -26.78 -10.62 29.62
N GLN A 132 -26.84 -9.83 30.69
CA GLN A 132 -27.66 -10.13 31.86
C GLN A 132 -29.12 -10.25 31.42
N GLN A 133 -29.71 -11.42 31.63
CA GLN A 133 -31.15 -11.61 31.46
C GLN A 133 -31.85 -10.93 32.64
N TYR A 134 -32.17 -9.64 32.48
CA TYR A 134 -32.94 -8.90 33.48
C TYR A 134 -34.30 -9.60 33.70
N PRO A 135 -34.67 -9.92 34.95
CA PRO A 135 -35.96 -10.50 35.23
C PRO A 135 -37.09 -9.52 34.84
N PRO A 136 -38.22 -10.02 34.32
CA PRO A 136 -39.30 -9.17 33.83
C PRO A 136 -39.84 -8.27 34.96
N GLY A 137 -39.75 -6.95 34.75
CA GLY A 137 -40.20 -5.93 35.71
C GLY A 137 -39.11 -4.94 36.16
N GLN A 138 -37.83 -5.19 35.88
CA GLN A 138 -36.71 -4.31 36.24
C GLN A 138 -36.09 -3.66 34.99
N TYR A 139 -36.77 -2.68 34.41
CA TYR A 139 -36.21 -1.83 33.34
C TYR A 139 -35.47 -0.62 33.94
N PRO A 140 -34.31 -0.20 33.38
CA PRO A 140 -33.67 1.04 33.79
C PRO A 140 -34.55 2.25 33.42
N PRO A 141 -34.51 3.35 34.19
CA PRO A 141 -35.30 4.54 33.90
C PRO A 141 -34.92 5.14 32.55
N THR A 142 -35.92 5.47 31.73
CA THR A 142 -35.71 6.15 30.44
C THR A 142 -35.26 7.59 30.68
N TYR A 143 -33.96 7.83 30.58
CA TYR A 143 -33.43 9.20 30.58
C TYR A 143 -34.01 9.99 29.40
N PRO A 144 -34.59 11.17 29.63
CA PRO A 144 -35.15 11.98 28.55
C PRO A 144 -34.02 12.49 27.65
N GLN A 145 -34.16 12.27 26.34
CA GLN A 145 -33.21 12.74 25.33
C GLN A 145 -33.14 14.26 25.36
N GLN A 146 -31.99 14.80 25.78
CA GLN A 146 -31.80 16.25 25.91
C GLN A 146 -31.66 16.88 24.51
N PRO A 147 -32.47 17.89 24.15
CA PRO A 147 -32.48 18.44 22.79
C PRO A 147 -31.17 19.18 22.47
N SER A 148 -30.67 18.98 21.24
CA SER A 148 -29.41 19.53 20.77
C SER A 148 -29.53 21.04 20.46
N GLY A 149 -29.11 21.88 21.40
CA GLY A 149 -28.96 23.33 21.19
C GLY A 149 -27.78 23.65 20.25
N PRO A 150 -27.85 24.73 19.46
CA PRO A 150 -26.81 25.09 18.50
C PRO A 150 -25.58 25.75 19.17
N TYR A 151 -24.41 25.50 18.58
CA TYR A 151 -23.12 26.21 18.68
C TYR A 151 -22.96 27.31 19.74
N SER A 152 -21.95 27.14 20.61
CA SER A 152 -21.28 28.27 21.28
C SER A 152 -19.76 28.08 21.31
N THR A 153 -19.03 29.19 21.42
CA THR A 153 -17.60 29.29 21.09
C THR A 153 -16.68 28.78 22.20
N GLN A 154 -15.74 27.89 21.88
CA GLN A 154 -14.68 27.49 22.81
C GLN A 154 -13.58 28.56 22.88
N LYS A 155 -13.29 29.05 24.09
CA LYS A 155 -11.97 29.60 24.46
C LYS A 155 -11.09 28.47 25.01
N PRO A 156 -9.74 28.61 25.00
CA PRO A 156 -8.85 27.48 25.25
C PRO A 156 -8.90 26.98 26.69
N ASN A 157 -9.06 25.66 26.87
CA ASN A 157 -9.00 24.99 28.16
C ASN A 157 -7.55 24.75 28.60
N THR A 158 -7.21 25.16 29.82
CA THR A 158 -5.97 24.80 30.50
C THR A 158 -5.96 23.30 30.80
N PHE A 159 -4.91 22.58 30.40
CA PHE A 159 -4.85 21.12 30.51
C PHE A 159 -4.07 20.67 31.76
N THR A 160 -4.76 20.47 32.88
CA THR A 160 -4.17 19.88 34.09
C THR A 160 -4.14 18.36 33.97
N GLN A 161 -2.94 17.76 33.96
CA GLN A 161 -2.78 16.30 33.92
C GLN A 161 -3.05 15.67 35.31
N PRO A 162 -3.82 14.56 35.39
CA PRO A 162 -3.74 13.64 36.51
C PRO A 162 -2.47 12.77 36.43
N PRO A 163 -1.92 12.29 37.56
CA PRO A 163 -0.59 11.66 37.62
C PRO A 163 -0.56 10.18 37.20
N ALA A 164 0.66 9.66 36.99
CA ALA A 164 0.90 8.28 36.55
C ALA A 164 0.94 7.26 37.71
N SER A 165 0.35 6.09 37.47
CA SER A 165 0.46 4.84 38.23
C SER A 165 -0.23 3.72 37.43
N ALA A 166 0.18 2.45 37.41
CA ALA A 166 1.46 1.83 37.75
C ALA A 166 1.56 0.51 36.94
N SER A 167 2.76 -0.06 36.77
CA SER A 167 2.92 -1.36 36.08
C SER A 167 2.54 -2.55 36.96
N PRO A 168 2.20 -3.69 36.34
CA PRO A 168 2.71 -4.96 36.82
C PRO A 168 3.35 -5.85 35.72
N GLU A 169 4.59 -6.22 35.98
CA GLU A 169 5.15 -7.59 35.93
C GLU A 169 4.98 -8.50 34.68
N THR A 170 6.11 -8.65 33.98
CA THR A 170 6.74 -9.91 33.52
C THR A 170 5.91 -11.20 33.49
N ILE A 171 5.75 -11.77 32.28
CA ILE A 171 5.44 -13.20 32.08
C ILE A 171 6.43 -13.80 31.07
N THR A 172 7.00 -14.95 31.41
CA THR A 172 8.08 -15.64 30.66
C THR A 172 7.54 -16.39 29.42
N PRO A 173 8.24 -16.36 28.26
CA PRO A 173 7.78 -17.06 27.05
C PRO A 173 8.04 -18.58 27.10
N PRO A 174 7.10 -19.43 26.64
CA PRO A 174 7.33 -20.85 26.46
C PRO A 174 8.21 -21.14 25.23
N GLN A 175 9.14 -22.09 25.37
CA GLN A 175 10.02 -22.58 24.31
C GLN A 175 9.42 -23.84 23.67
N ILE A 176 9.40 -23.91 22.33
CA ILE A 176 9.21 -25.16 21.58
C ILE A 176 10.04 -25.08 20.28
N GLY A 177 10.97 -26.02 20.10
CA GLY A 177 11.85 -26.11 18.92
C GLY A 177 11.37 -27.17 17.92
N GLY A 178 11.89 -27.13 16.69
CA GLY A 178 11.51 -28.09 15.65
C GLY A 178 11.94 -27.75 14.22
N VAL A 179 13.25 -27.74 13.96
CA VAL A 179 13.87 -27.82 12.61
C VAL A 179 15.05 -28.80 12.72
N PRO A 180 15.54 -29.46 11.63
CA PRO A 180 15.31 -29.27 10.19
C PRO A 180 14.63 -30.53 9.55
N GLN A 181 14.52 -30.80 8.24
CA GLN A 181 15.43 -30.64 7.09
C GLN A 181 14.71 -30.68 5.72
N THR A 182 15.43 -30.25 4.67
CA THR A 182 15.21 -30.60 3.25
C THR A 182 16.52 -31.24 2.74
N PRO A 183 16.53 -32.18 1.75
CA PRO A 183 16.85 -31.73 0.39
C PRO A 183 16.37 -32.61 -0.81
N THR A 184 15.88 -31.95 -1.88
CA THR A 184 16.12 -32.32 -3.31
C THR A 184 15.50 -33.66 -3.83
N PRO A 185 15.80 -34.15 -5.07
CA PRO A 185 14.99 -33.80 -6.26
C PRO A 185 14.50 -35.01 -7.10
N GLY A 186 13.57 -34.80 -8.04
CA GLY A 186 13.11 -35.88 -8.96
C GLY A 186 12.39 -35.42 -10.24
N SER A 187 12.90 -35.91 -11.39
CA SER A 187 12.38 -35.96 -12.77
C SER A 187 13.22 -37.02 -13.51
N PRO A 188 12.79 -37.65 -14.64
CA PRO A 188 11.87 -37.21 -15.70
C PRO A 188 10.58 -38.10 -15.73
N SER A 189 9.77 -38.35 -16.78
CA SER A 189 9.92 -38.29 -18.25
C SER A 189 8.59 -38.13 -19.02
N SER A 190 8.69 -37.79 -20.31
CA SER A 190 7.59 -37.84 -21.30
C SER A 190 7.38 -39.26 -21.86
N PRO A 191 6.30 -39.50 -22.63
CA PRO A 191 6.26 -39.25 -24.09
C PRO A 191 5.15 -38.22 -24.48
N ILE A 192 5.10 -37.57 -25.66
CA ILE A 192 5.08 -38.04 -27.07
C ILE A 192 3.82 -38.94 -27.31
N ASP A 193 2.97 -38.74 -28.31
CA ASP A 193 2.99 -37.87 -29.52
C ASP A 193 1.74 -36.90 -29.48
N THR A 194 1.15 -36.21 -30.48
CA THR A 194 1.20 -36.15 -31.97
C THR A 194 0.91 -34.73 -32.49
N GLN A 195 1.35 -34.42 -33.70
CA GLN A 195 1.20 -33.11 -34.40
C GLN A 195 -0.14 -32.96 -35.15
N ILE A 196 -0.63 -31.72 -35.31
CA ILE A 196 -1.35 -31.28 -36.53
C ILE A 196 -0.82 -29.90 -36.98
N SER A 197 -0.54 -29.80 -38.28
CA SER A 197 0.23 -28.80 -39.05
C SER A 197 -0.03 -27.28 -38.85
N PRO A 198 0.94 -26.42 -39.21
CA PRO A 198 0.80 -24.96 -39.21
C PRO A 198 0.36 -24.35 -40.57
N THR A 199 -0.60 -23.43 -40.52
CA THR A 199 -0.91 -22.41 -41.55
C THR A 199 -1.57 -21.22 -40.82
N GLY A 200 -1.21 -19.95 -41.00
CA GLY A 200 -0.11 -19.33 -41.75
C GLY A 200 -0.27 -17.80 -41.73
N SER A 201 0.81 -17.05 -41.97
CA SER A 201 0.90 -15.57 -42.03
C SER A 201 0.97 -14.78 -40.71
N ASN A 202 2.04 -13.97 -40.62
CA ASN A 202 2.14 -12.60 -40.07
C ASN A 202 0.81 -11.89 -39.67
N ILE A 203 0.75 -11.06 -38.62
CA ILE A 203 1.68 -9.99 -38.19
C ILE A 203 1.88 -9.93 -36.65
N ASP A 204 3.01 -9.37 -36.21
CA ASP A 204 3.40 -9.10 -34.81
C ASP A 204 2.57 -8.02 -34.05
N ALA A 205 2.71 -8.04 -32.72
CA ALA A 205 2.65 -6.89 -31.79
C ALA A 205 1.29 -6.33 -31.31
N GLY A 206 0.51 -7.10 -30.52
CA GLY A 206 -0.47 -6.44 -29.65
C GLY A 206 -1.52 -7.24 -28.86
N ASP A 207 -1.15 -8.28 -28.09
CA ASP A 207 -2.10 -9.04 -27.24
C ASP A 207 -2.78 -8.23 -26.10
N PHE A 208 -2.54 -6.91 -26.00
CA PHE A 208 -3.04 -6.06 -24.91
C PHE A 208 -3.53 -4.70 -25.40
N CYS A 209 -4.69 -4.27 -24.88
CA CYS A 209 -5.35 -3.03 -25.28
C CYS A 209 -4.50 -1.77 -24.97
N PRO A 210 -4.27 -0.86 -25.94
CA PRO A 210 -3.52 0.37 -25.69
C PRO A 210 -4.24 1.31 -24.69
N ALA A 211 -5.58 1.31 -24.70
CA ALA A 211 -6.40 2.15 -23.81
C ALA A 211 -6.46 1.63 -22.38
N CYS A 212 -6.97 0.42 -22.10
CA CYS A 212 -7.07 -0.08 -20.72
C CYS A 212 -5.86 -0.93 -20.27
N GLY A 213 -5.26 -1.72 -21.17
CA GLY A 213 -4.19 -2.68 -20.85
C GLY A 213 -4.65 -4.11 -20.57
N GLU A 214 -5.95 -4.40 -20.74
CA GLU A 214 -6.54 -5.74 -20.71
C GLU A 214 -6.00 -6.61 -21.87
N GLU A 215 -6.00 -7.92 -21.68
CA GLU A 215 -5.71 -8.90 -22.73
C GLU A 215 -6.77 -8.86 -23.85
N ILE A 216 -6.35 -9.00 -25.11
CA ILE A 216 -7.24 -9.01 -26.28
C ILE A 216 -7.15 -10.36 -26.96
N THR A 217 -8.30 -11.02 -27.13
CA THR A 217 -8.42 -12.21 -27.99
C THR A 217 -8.03 -11.85 -29.43
N PRO A 218 -7.07 -12.54 -30.06
CA PRO A 218 -6.60 -12.19 -31.40
C PRO A 218 -7.75 -12.19 -32.42
N GLY A 219 -7.86 -11.10 -33.18
CA GLY A 219 -8.96 -10.85 -34.13
C GLY A 219 -10.15 -10.04 -33.58
N ALA A 220 -10.15 -9.64 -32.30
CA ALA A 220 -11.21 -8.81 -31.74
C ALA A 220 -11.02 -7.31 -32.05
N LYS A 221 -11.89 -6.75 -32.92
CA LYS A 221 -11.90 -5.33 -33.32
C LYS A 221 -12.15 -4.32 -32.21
N PHE A 222 -12.64 -4.76 -31.05
CA PHE A 222 -12.92 -3.90 -29.90
C PHE A 222 -12.51 -4.61 -28.62
N CYS A 223 -11.89 -3.89 -27.69
CA CYS A 223 -11.54 -4.42 -26.38
C CYS A 223 -12.81 -4.67 -25.54
N THR A 224 -13.02 -5.91 -25.12
CA THR A 224 -14.18 -6.38 -24.35
C THR A 224 -14.33 -5.70 -22.98
N ASN A 225 -13.24 -5.20 -22.39
CA ASN A 225 -13.24 -4.52 -21.09
C ASN A 225 -13.64 -3.03 -21.20
N CYS A 226 -13.20 -2.31 -22.23
CA CYS A 226 -13.32 -0.84 -22.29
C CYS A 226 -13.95 -0.28 -23.58
N GLY A 227 -14.35 -1.11 -24.54
CA GLY A 227 -14.99 -0.69 -25.79
C GLY A 227 -14.09 0.10 -26.77
N THR A 228 -12.78 0.21 -26.51
CA THR A 228 -11.86 0.87 -27.43
C THR A 228 -11.62 -0.01 -28.66
N GLU A 229 -11.67 0.60 -29.85
CA GLU A 229 -11.37 -0.02 -31.14
C GLU A 229 -9.89 -0.43 -31.24
N ILE A 230 -9.65 -1.55 -31.89
CA ILE A 230 -8.34 -2.19 -32.08
C ILE A 230 -8.21 -2.53 -33.56
N ASP A 231 -7.17 -2.00 -34.19
CA ASP A 231 -6.79 -2.17 -35.60
C ASP A 231 -5.48 -2.99 -35.67
#